data_AF-A0A1Q7KXR0-F1
#
_entry.id   AF-A0A1Q7KXR0-F1
#
_cell.length_a   1.000
_cell.length_b   1.000
_cell.length_c   1.000
_cell.angle_alpha   90.00
_cell.angle_beta   90.00
_cell.angle_gamma   90.00
#
_symmetry.space_group_name_H-M   'P 1'
#
loop_
_entity.id
_entity.type
_entity.pdbx_description
1 polymer ?
#
loop_
_entity_poly.entity_id
_entity_poly.type
_entity_poly.pdbx_seq_one_letter_code
_entity_poly.pdbx_strand_id
1 'polypeptide(L)'
;MGERHGCKTGVSDRDSQDHAELDRSKKMMNCKEVVDLLSDYLVNELSEQDVSGVRAHLKGCGNCKTLLASLKTTIKWTRNLKAEHIPIEAADSLLIFLRSKIQPNRTAPGRKK
;
A
#
# COMPACT_ATOMS: atom_id res chain seq x y z
N MET A 1 -56.12 47.31 3.38
CA MET A 1 -56.11 46.26 2.33
C MET A 1 -54.68 45.78 2.16
N GLY A 2 -54.42 44.47 2.14
CA GLY A 2 -53.09 43.88 2.02
C GLY A 2 -53.04 42.51 2.70
N GLU A 3 -53.31 41.47 1.92
CA GLU A 3 -53.62 40.10 2.36
C GLU A 3 -52.37 39.27 2.67
N ARG A 4 -52.53 38.29 3.58
CA ARG A 4 -51.57 37.22 3.90
C ARG A 4 -51.42 36.23 2.75
N HIS A 5 -50.19 35.84 2.41
CA HIS A 5 -49.76 34.49 1.98
C HIS A 5 -48.23 34.43 2.21
N GLY A 6 -47.58 33.47 2.85
CA GLY A 6 -47.88 32.07 3.10
C GLY A 6 -46.82 31.20 2.41
N CYS A 7 -45.96 30.53 3.19
CA CYS A 7 -45.17 29.34 2.81
C CYS A 7 -43.98 29.64 1.84
N LYS A 8 -42.79 29.03 1.87
CA LYS A 8 -42.32 27.77 2.47
C LYS A 8 -40.79 27.87 2.58
N THR A 9 -40.25 27.23 3.61
CA THR A 9 -38.83 26.91 3.79
C THR A 9 -38.26 26.22 2.55
N GLY A 10 -37.33 26.86 1.86
CA GLY A 10 -36.50 26.23 0.83
C GLY A 10 -35.24 25.65 1.47
N VAL A 11 -35.35 24.45 2.01
CA VAL A 11 -34.19 23.56 2.17
C VAL A 11 -34.00 22.92 0.81
N SER A 12 -32.87 23.16 0.16
CA SER A 12 -32.51 22.55 -1.11
C SER A 12 -31.01 22.30 -1.11
N ASP A 13 -30.68 21.15 -0.52
CA ASP A 13 -29.81 20.12 -1.07
C ASP A 13 -28.80 20.56 -2.13
N ARG A 14 -27.52 20.57 -1.74
CA ARG A 14 -26.40 20.24 -2.63
C ARG A 14 -25.35 19.41 -1.89
N ASP A 15 -25.80 18.29 -1.33
CA ASP A 15 -25.00 17.07 -1.27
C ASP A 15 -24.75 16.61 -2.70
N SER A 16 -23.51 16.72 -3.22
CA SER A 16 -23.09 16.08 -4.48
C SER A 16 -21.56 16.13 -4.73
N GLN A 17 -20.73 15.98 -3.69
CA GLN A 17 -19.28 15.78 -3.89
C GLN A 17 -18.80 14.47 -3.28
N ASP A 18 -19.54 13.40 -3.58
CA ASP A 18 -19.03 12.04 -3.53
C ASP A 18 -19.49 11.32 -4.80
N HIS A 19 -18.76 10.29 -5.21
CA HIS A 19 -18.82 9.54 -6.49
C HIS A 19 -17.80 9.97 -7.57
N ALA A 20 -16.50 9.91 -7.23
CA ALA A 20 -15.42 9.71 -8.20
C ALA A 20 -14.72 8.34 -8.02
N GLU A 21 -15.44 7.32 -7.55
CA GLU A 21 -14.81 6.04 -7.12
C GLU A 21 -14.89 4.88 -8.12
N LEU A 22 -15.53 5.00 -9.28
CA LEU A 22 -15.91 3.79 -10.05
C LEU A 22 -15.50 3.79 -11.53
N ASP A 23 -14.30 4.28 -11.86
CA ASP A 23 -13.66 3.97 -13.15
C ASP A 23 -12.12 3.81 -13.05
N ARG A 24 -11.66 3.00 -12.09
CA ARG A 24 -10.24 2.61 -11.96
C ARG A 24 -9.95 1.23 -12.58
N SER A 25 -10.91 0.65 -13.30
CA SER A 25 -10.91 -0.77 -13.61
C SER A 25 -10.03 -1.20 -14.78
N LYS A 26 -9.49 -0.30 -15.62
CA LYS A 26 -8.53 -0.71 -16.66
C LYS A 26 -7.71 0.39 -17.33
N LYS A 27 -7.31 1.44 -16.60
CA LYS A 27 -6.36 2.39 -17.18
C LYS A 27 -4.94 1.85 -17.00
N MET A 28 -4.18 1.72 -18.09
CA MET A 28 -2.74 1.55 -18.01
C MET A 28 -2.18 2.74 -17.23
N MET A 29 -1.73 2.51 -15.99
CA MET A 29 -1.19 3.57 -15.16
C MET A 29 -0.01 4.23 -15.88
N ASN A 30 0.02 5.56 -15.85
CA ASN A 30 1.14 6.32 -16.35
C ASN A 30 2.20 6.51 -15.24
N CYS A 31 3.37 7.03 -15.61
CA CYS A 31 4.47 7.21 -14.66
C CYS A 31 4.08 8.09 -13.47
N LYS A 32 3.35 9.19 -13.68
CA LYS A 32 2.95 10.10 -12.61
C LYS A 32 2.05 9.40 -11.58
N GLU A 33 1.03 8.70 -12.06
CA GLU A 33 0.13 7.92 -11.19
C GLU A 33 0.89 6.88 -10.38
N VAL A 34 1.86 6.18 -10.98
CA VAL A 34 2.70 5.23 -10.26
C VAL A 34 3.53 5.92 -9.19
N VAL A 35 4.18 7.06 -9.52
CA VAL A 35 5.00 7.82 -8.57
C VAL A 35 4.18 8.30 -7.38
N ASP A 36 2.97 8.79 -7.62
CA ASP A 36 2.06 9.26 -6.57
C ASP A 36 1.68 8.11 -5.61
N LEU A 37 1.58 6.87 -6.13
CA LEU A 37 1.26 5.68 -5.35
C LEU A 37 2.49 4.95 -4.76
N LEU A 38 3.72 5.36 -5.09
CA LEU A 38 4.92 4.61 -4.67
C LEU A 38 5.12 4.62 -3.15
N SER A 39 4.75 5.69 -2.47
CA SER A 39 4.85 5.78 -1.01
C SER A 39 4.00 4.70 -0.34
N ASP A 40 2.70 4.66 -0.66
CA ASP A 40 1.73 3.69 -0.14
C ASP A 40 2.08 2.26 -0.57
N TYR A 41 2.62 2.09 -1.78
CA TYR A 41 3.14 0.81 -2.28
C TYR A 41 4.30 0.28 -1.42
N LEU A 42 5.19 1.16 -0.94
CA LEU A 42 6.35 0.78 -0.13
C LEU A 42 5.98 0.40 1.30
N VAL A 43 4.89 0.96 1.83
CA VAL A 43 4.36 0.63 3.15
C VAL A 43 3.23 -0.41 3.12
N ASN A 44 2.88 -0.89 1.92
CA ASN A 44 1.88 -1.93 1.69
C ASN A 44 0.45 -1.52 2.12
N GLU A 45 0.12 -0.24 1.92
CA GLU A 45 -1.19 0.37 2.23
C GLU A 45 -2.07 0.56 0.99
N LEU A 46 -1.61 0.13 -0.19
CA LEU A 46 -2.41 0.19 -1.41
C LEU A 46 -3.46 -0.92 -1.50
N SER A 47 -4.57 -0.59 -2.18
CA SER A 47 -5.58 -1.57 -2.60
C SER A 47 -4.97 -2.62 -3.55
N GLU A 48 -5.55 -3.82 -3.60
CA GLU A 48 -5.07 -4.89 -4.50
C GLU A 48 -5.09 -4.46 -5.98
N GLN A 49 -6.08 -3.65 -6.36
CA GLN A 49 -6.22 -3.11 -7.71
C GLN A 49 -5.05 -2.17 -8.05
N ASP A 50 -4.72 -1.25 -7.15
CA ASP A 50 -3.60 -0.32 -7.33
C ASP A 50 -2.25 -1.03 -7.33
N VAL A 51 -2.07 -2.03 -6.46
CA VAL A 51 -0.89 -2.89 -6.46
C VAL A 51 -0.69 -3.58 -7.80
N SER A 52 -1.78 -4.08 -8.40
CA SER A 52 -1.74 -4.71 -9.72
C SER A 52 -1.35 -3.71 -10.82
N GLY A 53 -1.94 -2.51 -10.81
CA GLY A 53 -1.63 -1.44 -11.76
C GLY A 53 -0.17 -0.98 -11.68
N VAL A 54 0.31 -0.69 -10.47
CA VAL A 54 1.70 -0.30 -10.21
C VAL A 54 2.65 -1.41 -10.67
N ARG A 55 2.36 -2.67 -10.33
CA ARG A 55 3.19 -3.82 -10.74
C ARG A 55 3.22 -4.00 -12.26
N ALA A 56 2.09 -3.79 -12.94
CA ALA A 56 2.02 -3.88 -14.40
C ALA A 56 2.89 -2.79 -15.05
N HIS A 57 2.79 -1.54 -14.59
CA HIS A 57 3.61 -0.44 -15.10
C HIS A 57 5.11 -0.68 -14.83
N LEU A 58 5.45 -1.11 -13.61
CA LEU A 58 6.81 -1.44 -13.21
C LEU A 58 7.40 -2.60 -14.01
N LYS A 59 6.64 -3.42 -14.76
CA LYS A 59 7.24 -4.41 -15.67
C LYS A 59 7.83 -3.74 -16.91
N GLY A 60 7.14 -2.74 -17.46
CA GLY A 60 7.48 -2.09 -18.73
C GLY A 60 8.32 -0.81 -18.61
N CYS A 61 8.26 -0.09 -17.49
CA CYS A 61 8.94 1.20 -17.35
C CYS A 61 10.26 1.10 -16.55
N GLY A 62 11.40 1.30 -17.21
CA GLY A 62 12.71 1.32 -16.56
C GLY A 62 12.89 2.46 -15.57
N ASN A 63 12.40 3.66 -15.90
CA ASN A 63 12.55 4.85 -15.04
C ASN A 63 11.85 4.67 -13.69
N CYS A 64 10.62 4.14 -13.69
CA CYS A 64 9.89 3.87 -12.46
C CYS A 64 10.53 2.75 -11.63
N LYS A 65 11.15 1.73 -12.26
CA LYS A 65 11.96 0.73 -11.53
C LYS A 65 13.15 1.38 -10.82
N THR A 66 13.87 2.25 -11.52
CA THR A 66 15.02 2.95 -10.96
C THR A 66 14.61 3.84 -9.79
N LEU A 67 13.52 4.60 -9.93
CA LEU A 67 13.00 5.42 -8.85
C LEU A 67 12.61 4.56 -7.62
N LEU A 68 11.88 3.46 -7.84
CA LEU A 68 11.53 2.53 -6.77
C LEU A 68 12.77 1.99 -6.05
N ALA A 69 13.82 1.65 -6.79
CA ALA A 69 15.08 1.18 -6.20
C ALA A 69 15.76 2.27 -5.36
N SER A 70 15.77 3.52 -5.82
CA SER A 70 16.28 4.65 -5.06
C SER A 70 15.51 4.85 -3.76
N LEU A 71 14.18 4.85 -3.80
CA LEU A 71 13.34 5.00 -2.60
C LEU A 71 13.56 3.86 -1.59
N LYS A 72 13.64 2.61 -2.05
CA LYS A 72 13.99 1.46 -1.19
C LYS A 72 15.36 1.62 -0.55
N THR A 73 16.32 2.15 -1.30
CA THR A 73 17.65 2.46 -0.78
C THR A 73 17.54 3.51 0.31
N THR A 74 16.89 4.65 0.06
CA THR A 74 16.66 5.68 1.09
C THR A 74 16.05 5.10 2.36
N ILE A 75 15.00 4.28 2.26
CA ILE A 75 14.37 3.61 3.42
C ILE A 75 15.36 2.71 4.18
N LYS A 76 16.17 1.93 3.46
CA LYS A 76 17.17 1.06 4.09
C LYS A 76 18.17 1.88 4.91
N TRP A 77 18.67 2.97 4.34
CA TRP A 77 19.66 3.81 5.01
C TRP A 77 19.05 4.55 6.21
N THR A 78 17.82 5.05 6.08
CA THR A 78 17.13 5.73 7.20
C THR A 78 16.74 4.79 8.33
N ARG A 79 16.42 3.52 8.05
CA ARG A 79 16.21 2.51 9.10
C ARG A 79 17.45 2.24 9.93
N ASN A 80 18.63 2.20 9.30
CA ASN A 80 19.90 2.00 10.01
C ASN A 80 20.24 3.16 10.95
N LEU A 81 19.75 4.37 10.66
CA LEU A 81 19.95 5.55 11.52
C LEU A 81 19.07 5.53 12.78
N LYS A 82 17.93 4.81 12.76
CA LYS A 82 16.93 4.79 13.82
C LYS A 82 16.85 3.48 14.61
N ALA A 83 17.80 2.56 14.39
CA ALA A 83 17.76 1.26 15.04
C ALA A 83 18.03 1.39 16.55
N GLU A 84 16.97 1.61 17.32
CA GLU A 84 16.98 1.27 18.74
C GLU A 84 17.20 -0.25 18.81
N HIS A 85 18.32 -0.63 19.43
CA HIS A 85 18.81 -2.00 19.40
C HIS A 85 17.79 -2.92 20.09
N ILE A 86 17.32 -3.96 19.39
CA ILE A 86 16.47 -4.98 20.00
C ILE A 86 17.28 -5.64 21.12
N PRO A 87 16.79 -5.68 22.37
CA PRO A 87 17.45 -6.39 23.45
C PRO A 87 17.72 -7.84 23.05
N ILE A 88 18.92 -8.34 23.35
CA ILE A 88 19.37 -9.68 22.91
C ILE A 88 18.41 -10.75 23.44
N GLU A 89 17.88 -10.57 24.64
CA GLU A 89 16.94 -11.47 25.29
C GLU A 89 15.63 -11.60 24.51
N ALA A 90 15.14 -10.49 23.92
CA ALA A 90 13.94 -10.48 23.10
C ALA A 90 14.17 -11.18 21.77
N ALA A 91 15.34 -10.98 21.15
CA ALA A 91 15.73 -11.66 19.92
C ALA A 91 15.85 -13.18 20.13
N ASP A 92 16.47 -13.61 21.23
CA ASP A 92 16.64 -15.03 21.57
C ASP A 92 15.32 -15.73 21.84
N SER A 93 14.44 -15.12 22.63
CA SER A 93 13.09 -15.64 22.90
C SER A 93 12.30 -15.83 21.62
N LEU A 94 12.35 -14.85 20.71
CA LEU A 94 11.71 -14.93 19.40
C LEU A 94 12.29 -16.06 18.54
N LEU A 95 13.63 -16.19 18.49
CA LEU A 95 14.28 -17.25 17.71
C LEU A 95 13.94 -18.66 18.23
N ILE A 96 13.88 -18.85 19.55
CA ILE A 96 13.45 -20.09 20.18
C ILE A 96 12.01 -20.42 19.76
N PHE A 97 11.10 -19.44 19.87
CA PHE A 97 9.70 -19.61 19.49
C PHE A 97 9.56 -20.00 18.01
N LEU A 98 10.18 -19.23 17.10
CA LEU A 98 10.11 -19.48 15.66
C LEU A 98 10.70 -20.85 15.28
N ARG A 99 11.82 -21.26 15.89
CA ARG A 99 12.39 -22.60 15.67
C ARG A 99 11.42 -23.71 16.09
N SER A 100 10.75 -23.56 17.23
CA SER A 100 9.78 -24.54 17.71
C SER A 100 8.53 -24.66 16.84
N LYS A 101 8.09 -23.56 16.20
CA LYS A 101 6.82 -23.50 15.44
C LYS A 101 6.96 -23.66 13.93
N ILE A 102 8.11 -23.31 13.34
CA ILE A 102 8.29 -23.22 11.87
C ILE A 102 9.15 -24.36 11.32
N GLN A 103 9.99 -25.03 12.13
CA GLN A 103 10.89 -26.08 11.64
C GLN A 103 10.38 -27.53 11.50
N PRO A 104 9.12 -27.95 11.80
CA PRO A 104 8.76 -29.35 11.61
C PRO A 104 8.59 -29.80 10.14
N ASN A 105 8.83 -28.95 9.12
CA ASN A 105 8.54 -29.30 7.71
C ASN A 105 9.66 -28.97 6.69
N ARG A 106 10.95 -28.99 7.06
CA ARG A 106 12.06 -28.77 6.10
C ARG A 106 13.00 -29.95 5.86
N THR A 107 12.82 -31.09 6.52
CA THR A 107 13.68 -32.26 6.33
C THR A 107 12.91 -33.47 5.80
N ALA A 108 12.52 -33.40 4.52
CA ALA A 108 12.31 -34.60 3.70
C ALA A 108 13.44 -34.66 2.65
N PRO A 109 14.43 -35.56 2.78
CA PRO A 109 15.39 -35.78 1.71
C PRO A 109 14.69 -36.49 0.53
N GLY A 110 14.64 -35.82 -0.61
CA GLY A 110 14.09 -36.35 -1.86
C GLY A 110 14.85 -37.59 -2.34
N ARG A 111 14.09 -38.68 -2.53
CA ARG A 111 14.45 -39.94 -3.20
C ARG A 111 15.08 -39.64 -4.56
N LYS A 112 16.31 -40.09 -4.79
CA LYS A 112 16.91 -40.15 -6.13
C LYS A 112 16.39 -41.43 -6.81
N LYS A 113 16.02 -41.29 -8.08
CA LYS A 113 15.35 -42.28 -8.93
C LYS A 113 16.31 -43.38 -9.37
#